data_AF-A0A6L5BAM8-F1
#
_entry.id   AF-A0A6L5BAM8-F1
#
_cell.length_a   1.000
_cell.length_b   1.000
_cell.length_c   1.000
_cell.angle_alpha   90.00
_cell.angle_beta   90.00
_cell.angle_gamma   90.00
#
_symmetry.space_group_name_H-M   'P 1'
#
loop_
_entity.id
_entity.type
_entity.pdbx_description
1 polymer ?
#
loop_
_entity_poly.entity_id
_entity_poly.type
_entity_poly.pdbx_seq_one_letter_code
_entity_poly.pdbx_strand_id
1 'polypeptide(L)'
;MAFLQTITTHENSLFSKNLLYDHMKNTSKNPSSYSTKPLSMKIRAANAVNSTLVKSINVEELLVKPRISPAPEFQFEEYMKISGKKVNRALDEAVPVQKPELIHKAMRYSLLAGGKRVRPVLCIASCELVGGLESWAMPMACALEMIHTMSLIHDDLPCMDNDDLRRGKPTSHKVYGEETAILAGDALLSLAFEHVADATDKVTPGRVVRAIAELGSAVGSQGLVAGQIMDICSAGKDVNLKDLEYIHVHKTSKLLEASVVCGAILGGEMLSKWKNYENTLGVSDCCFKW
;
A
#
# COMPACT_ATOMS: atom_id res chain seq x y z
N MET A 1 -31.82 6.28 27.88
CA MET A 1 -32.17 7.71 27.80
C MET A 1 -31.98 8.15 26.37
N ALA A 2 -33.09 8.45 25.69
CA ALA A 2 -33.17 8.78 24.28
C ALA A 2 -32.91 10.27 24.05
N PHE A 3 -32.29 10.63 22.94
CA PHE A 3 -32.52 11.92 22.29
C PHE A 3 -32.56 11.72 20.77
N LEU A 4 -33.80 11.58 20.29
CA LEU A 4 -34.22 11.81 18.93
C LEU A 4 -35.10 13.07 19.03
N GLN A 5 -34.70 14.18 18.41
CA GLN A 5 -35.64 15.24 18.07
C GLN A 5 -35.12 16.11 16.92
N THR A 6 -35.79 15.88 15.80
CA THR A 6 -36.06 16.71 14.63
C THR A 6 -36.14 18.22 14.91
N ILE A 7 -35.49 19.03 14.06
CA ILE A 7 -35.93 20.41 13.77
C ILE A 7 -36.09 20.56 12.26
N THR A 8 -37.27 21.05 11.91
CA THR A 8 -37.85 21.32 10.61
C THR A 8 -37.28 22.56 9.92
N THR A 9 -37.40 22.52 8.59
CA THR A 9 -37.21 23.57 7.59
C THR A 9 -37.97 24.89 7.86
N HIS A 10 -37.30 26.03 7.67
CA HIS A 10 -37.80 27.16 6.85
C HIS A 10 -36.66 28.14 6.51
N GLU A 11 -36.48 28.32 5.20
CA GLU A 11 -36.12 29.52 4.43
C GLU A 11 -35.26 30.64 5.06
N ASN A 12 -34.13 30.92 4.41
CA ASN A 12 -33.85 32.28 3.92
C ASN A 12 -32.86 32.24 2.74
N SER A 13 -33.42 32.37 1.53
CA SER A 13 -32.70 32.75 0.33
C SER A 13 -32.52 34.27 0.32
N LEU A 14 -31.28 34.76 0.20
CA LEU A 14 -30.92 36.03 -0.45
C LEU A 14 -29.47 36.35 -0.09
N PHE A 15 -28.53 35.99 -0.96
CA PHE A 15 -27.39 36.83 -1.34
C PHE A 15 -26.69 36.21 -2.57
N SER A 16 -27.17 36.63 -3.75
CA SER A 16 -26.42 36.95 -4.99
C SER A 16 -24.98 36.39 -5.05
N LYS A 17 -24.62 35.39 -5.88
CA LYS A 17 -24.62 35.37 -7.37
C LYS A 17 -24.32 36.75 -7.97
N ASN A 18 -23.03 37.10 -8.09
CA ASN A 18 -22.47 38.06 -9.08
C ASN A 18 -20.94 38.18 -8.95
N LEU A 19 -20.17 37.23 -9.50
CA LEU A 19 -18.71 37.41 -9.72
C LEU A 19 -18.16 36.57 -10.90
N LEU A 20 -19.03 36.19 -11.84
CA LEU A 20 -18.67 35.47 -13.07
C LEU A 20 -19.39 36.11 -14.26
N TYR A 21 -19.14 37.38 -14.53
CA TYR A 21 -19.51 38.01 -15.80
C TYR A 21 -18.81 39.37 -15.87
N ASP A 22 -17.56 39.40 -16.38
CA ASP A 22 -16.97 40.57 -17.05
C ASP A 22 -15.53 40.32 -17.51
N HIS A 23 -15.33 39.40 -18.48
CA HIS A 23 -14.29 39.59 -19.52
C HIS A 23 -14.42 38.61 -20.69
N MET A 24 -15.50 38.76 -21.46
CA MET A 24 -15.51 38.32 -22.86
C MET A 24 -16.20 39.39 -23.70
N LYS A 25 -15.41 40.21 -24.41
CA LYS A 25 -15.71 40.68 -25.78
C LYS A 25 -14.61 41.60 -26.30
N ASN A 26 -13.87 41.08 -27.28
CA ASN A 26 -13.35 41.73 -28.49
C ASN A 26 -11.90 41.31 -28.75
N THR A 27 -11.67 40.44 -29.72
CA THR A 27 -11.56 40.84 -31.13
C THR A 27 -11.40 39.61 -32.02
N SER A 28 -12.32 39.46 -32.95
CA SER A 28 -12.18 38.63 -34.16
C SER A 28 -11.11 39.26 -35.06
N LYS A 29 -10.17 38.44 -35.55
CA LYS A 29 -9.49 38.58 -36.86
C LYS A 29 -8.63 37.32 -37.13
N ASN A 30 -9.06 36.54 -38.13
CA ASN A 30 -8.21 35.54 -38.81
C ASN A 30 -6.98 36.23 -39.43
N PRO A 31 -5.84 35.52 -39.52
CA PRO A 31 -5.34 35.23 -40.86
C PRO A 31 -4.63 33.87 -41.03
N SER A 32 -4.92 33.26 -42.19
CA SER A 32 -4.03 32.54 -43.11
C SER A 32 -3.07 31.45 -42.60
N SER A 33 -3.34 30.23 -43.08
CA SER A 33 -2.40 29.21 -43.61
C SER A 33 -0.89 29.45 -43.41
N TYR A 34 -0.27 28.68 -42.50
CA TYR A 34 1.19 28.52 -42.47
C TYR A 34 1.60 27.29 -43.28
N SER A 35 2.25 27.56 -44.40
CA SER A 35 2.94 26.59 -45.27
C SER A 35 4.24 26.14 -44.59
N THR A 36 4.39 24.83 -44.35
CA THR A 36 5.64 24.23 -43.89
C THR A 36 6.60 24.08 -45.07
N LYS A 37 7.55 25.01 -45.23
CA LYS A 37 8.72 24.81 -46.10
C LYS A 37 9.78 23.98 -45.37
N PRO A 38 10.31 22.90 -45.95
CA PRO A 38 11.42 22.16 -45.35
C PRO A 38 12.72 22.98 -45.49
N LEU A 39 13.43 23.22 -44.38
CA LEU A 39 14.79 23.76 -44.41
C LEU A 39 15.74 22.68 -44.94
N SER A 40 16.21 22.83 -46.18
CA SER A 40 17.29 22.01 -46.74
C SER A 40 18.64 22.46 -46.16
N MET A 41 19.24 21.63 -45.32
CA MET A 41 20.58 21.88 -44.79
C MET A 41 21.61 21.23 -45.72
N LYS A 42 22.35 22.05 -46.48
CA LYS A 42 23.43 21.60 -47.38
C LYS A 42 24.72 21.36 -46.58
N ILE A 43 25.14 20.11 -46.46
CA ILE A 43 26.46 19.76 -45.91
C ILE A 43 27.47 19.76 -47.07
N ARG A 44 28.54 20.56 -46.96
CA ARG A 44 29.68 20.56 -47.89
C ARG A 44 30.68 19.49 -47.45
N ALA A 45 31.11 18.64 -48.40
CA ALA A 45 32.19 17.70 -48.19
C ALA A 45 33.54 18.45 -48.15
N ALA A 46 34.35 18.18 -47.12
CA ALA A 46 35.75 18.60 -47.07
C ALA A 46 36.64 17.47 -47.62
N ASN A 47 37.68 17.89 -48.34
CA ASN A 47 38.56 17.06 -49.18
C ASN A 47 39.21 15.89 -48.44
N ALA A 48 39.23 14.73 -49.10
CA ALA A 48 40.02 13.58 -48.72
C ALA A 48 41.52 13.89 -48.94
N VAL A 49 42.29 13.92 -47.86
CA VAL A 49 43.75 13.84 -47.92
C VAL A 49 44.13 12.39 -47.66
N ASN A 50 44.55 11.70 -48.71
CA ASN A 50 45.26 10.43 -48.59
C ASN A 50 46.66 10.72 -48.05
N SER A 51 46.94 10.29 -46.82
CA SER A 51 48.31 10.13 -46.34
C SER A 51 48.37 8.92 -45.41
N THR A 52 48.66 7.80 -46.06
CA THR A 52 49.30 6.59 -45.56
C THR A 52 50.05 6.78 -44.25
N LEU A 53 49.52 6.21 -43.16
CA LEU A 53 50.26 5.69 -41.99
C LEU A 53 49.24 4.96 -41.11
N VAL A 54 48.79 3.80 -41.58
CA VAL A 54 48.09 2.84 -40.72
C VAL A 54 49.15 2.25 -39.80
N LYS A 55 49.33 2.84 -38.61
CA LYS A 55 49.78 2.02 -37.48
C LYS A 55 48.62 1.08 -37.18
N SER A 56 48.89 -0.21 -37.22
CA SER A 56 47.99 -1.27 -36.79
C SER A 56 47.55 -0.96 -35.36
N ILE A 57 46.38 -0.34 -35.20
CA ILE A 57 45.74 -0.21 -33.90
C ILE A 57 45.33 -1.63 -33.55
N ASN A 58 45.93 -2.20 -32.51
CA ASN A 58 45.54 -3.51 -32.03
C ASN A 58 44.10 -3.38 -31.50
N VAL A 59 43.14 -3.98 -32.21
CA VAL A 59 41.69 -3.86 -31.95
C VAL A 59 41.31 -4.44 -30.59
N GLU A 60 42.22 -5.18 -29.95
CA GLU A 60 42.05 -5.75 -28.61
C GLU A 60 42.01 -4.71 -27.47
N GLU A 61 42.54 -3.50 -27.66
CA GLU A 61 42.60 -2.50 -26.57
C GLU A 61 41.31 -1.66 -26.40
N LEU A 62 40.40 -1.71 -27.39
CA LEU A 62 39.08 -1.05 -27.34
C LEU A 62 37.94 -1.99 -26.90
N LEU A 63 38.23 -3.26 -26.64
CA LEU A 63 37.27 -4.25 -26.12
C LEU A 63 37.40 -4.46 -24.61
N VAL A 64 37.70 -3.41 -23.86
CA VAL A 64 37.47 -3.42 -22.41
C VAL A 64 35.95 -3.38 -22.20
N LYS A 65 35.34 -4.56 -22.22
CA LYS A 65 33.99 -4.76 -21.68
C LYS A 65 33.96 -4.03 -20.34
N PRO A 66 33.01 -3.11 -20.08
CA PRO A 66 32.90 -2.53 -18.76
C PRO A 66 32.85 -3.70 -17.79
N ARG A 67 33.79 -3.76 -16.84
CA ARG A 67 33.68 -4.68 -15.71
C ARG A 67 32.44 -4.22 -14.96
N ILE A 68 31.29 -4.76 -15.35
CA ILE A 68 30.11 -4.79 -14.53
C ILE A 68 30.52 -5.75 -13.43
N SER A 69 31.13 -5.21 -12.37
CA SER A 69 31.20 -5.92 -11.10
C SER A 69 29.79 -6.40 -10.81
N PRO A 70 29.59 -7.71 -10.52
CA PRO A 70 28.26 -8.21 -10.21
C PRO A 70 27.67 -7.31 -9.13
N ALA A 71 26.42 -6.87 -9.33
CA ALA A 71 25.71 -6.16 -8.28
C ALA A 71 25.82 -7.02 -7.01
N PRO A 72 26.08 -6.42 -5.84
CA PRO A 72 26.17 -7.17 -4.60
C PRO A 72 24.93 -8.06 -4.46
N GLU A 73 25.16 -9.31 -4.09
CA GLU A 73 24.09 -10.30 -3.93
C GLU A 73 23.07 -9.79 -2.90
N PHE A 74 21.80 -9.71 -3.29
CA PHE A 74 20.76 -9.21 -2.42
C PHE A 74 20.53 -10.19 -1.25
N GLN A 75 20.87 -9.74 -0.04
CA GLN A 75 20.69 -10.51 1.19
C GLN A 75 19.26 -10.35 1.71
N PHE A 76 18.35 -11.18 1.21
CA PHE A 76 16.91 -11.09 1.54
C PHE A 76 16.62 -11.21 3.04
N GLU A 77 17.26 -12.15 3.74
CA GLU A 77 17.05 -12.34 5.19
C GLU A 77 17.49 -11.12 6.01
N GLU A 78 18.60 -10.50 5.60
CA GLU A 78 19.10 -9.29 6.24
C GLU A 78 18.14 -8.11 6.00
N TYR A 79 17.66 -7.94 4.76
CA TYR A 79 16.64 -6.92 4.44
C TYR A 79 15.38 -7.09 5.28
N MET A 80 14.81 -8.30 5.34
CA MET A 80 13.63 -8.60 6.16
C MET A 80 13.86 -8.28 7.63
N LYS A 81 15.04 -8.62 8.17
CA LYS A 81 15.40 -8.38 9.56
C LYS A 81 15.56 -6.89 9.88
N ILE A 82 16.22 -6.12 9.01
CA ILE A 82 16.42 -4.68 9.19
C ILE A 82 15.08 -3.95 9.10
N SER A 83 14.31 -4.18 8.03
CA SER A 83 13.01 -3.55 7.82
C SER A 83 12.03 -3.93 8.92
N GLY A 84 12.00 -5.19 9.34
CA GLY A 84 11.17 -5.65 10.46
C GLY A 84 11.49 -4.95 11.79
N LYS A 85 12.76 -4.65 12.09
CA LYS A 85 13.14 -3.86 13.27
C LYS A 85 12.62 -2.43 13.21
N LYS A 86 12.72 -1.79 12.04
CA LYS A 86 12.21 -0.42 11.85
C LYS A 86 10.70 -0.36 12.01
N VAL A 87 9.99 -1.33 11.44
CA VAL A 87 8.53 -1.48 11.59
C VAL A 87 8.15 -1.70 13.05
N ASN A 88 8.85 -2.58 13.78
CA ASN A 88 8.57 -2.78 15.21
C ASN A 88 8.72 -1.49 16.03
N ARG A 89 9.74 -0.68 15.74
CA ARG A 89 9.91 0.63 16.38
C ARG A 89 8.76 1.58 16.02
N ALA A 90 8.41 1.68 14.75
CA ALA A 90 7.32 2.55 14.30
C ALA A 90 5.95 2.14 14.91
N LEU A 91 5.67 0.84 15.01
CA LEU A 91 4.46 0.33 15.68
C LEU A 91 4.45 0.65 17.18
N ASP A 92 5.61 0.55 17.84
CA ASP A 92 5.74 0.87 19.25
C ASP A 92 5.45 2.36 19.52
N GLU A 93 5.94 3.24 18.64
CA GLU A 93 5.70 4.68 18.67
C GLU A 93 4.25 5.05 18.29
N ALA A 94 3.65 4.35 17.33
CA ALA A 94 2.30 4.63 16.83
C ALA A 94 1.18 4.28 17.83
N VAL A 95 1.44 3.42 18.82
CA VAL A 95 0.43 3.00 19.79
C VAL A 95 0.93 3.22 21.22
N PRO A 96 1.07 4.47 21.69
CA PRO A 96 1.52 4.74 23.05
C PRO A 96 0.50 4.25 24.10
N VAL A 97 0.97 3.94 25.30
CA VAL A 97 0.07 3.67 26.44
C VAL A 97 -0.46 5.01 26.96
N GLN A 98 -1.77 5.20 26.85
CA GLN A 98 -2.47 6.38 27.33
C GLN A 98 -3.81 5.98 27.98
N LYS A 99 -4.53 6.93 28.58
CA LYS A 99 -5.84 6.65 29.17
C LYS A 99 -6.90 6.46 28.05
N PRO A 100 -7.77 5.42 28.13
CA PRO A 100 -7.82 4.38 29.17
C PRO A 100 -6.75 3.29 28.96
N GLU A 101 -5.88 3.04 29.95
CA GLU A 101 -4.69 2.20 29.74
C GLU A 101 -4.98 0.75 29.33
N LEU A 102 -6.12 0.20 29.78
CA LEU A 102 -6.48 -1.20 29.51
C LEU A 102 -6.54 -1.49 28.02
N ILE A 103 -7.17 -0.62 27.23
CA ILE A 103 -7.31 -0.83 25.79
C ILE A 103 -5.95 -0.75 25.09
N HIS A 104 -5.15 0.26 25.44
CA HIS A 104 -3.83 0.45 24.84
C HIS A 104 -2.87 -0.70 25.20
N LYS A 105 -2.94 -1.23 26.43
CA LYS A 105 -2.17 -2.42 26.82
C LYS A 105 -2.59 -3.66 26.02
N ALA A 106 -3.88 -3.87 25.81
CA ALA A 106 -4.40 -4.97 25.00
C ALA A 106 -4.01 -4.86 23.51
N MET A 107 -4.15 -3.68 22.92
CA MET A 107 -3.71 -3.40 21.53
C MET A 107 -2.21 -3.71 21.36
N ARG A 108 -1.38 -3.15 22.24
CA ARG A 108 0.08 -3.32 22.19
C ARG A 108 0.52 -4.76 22.45
N TYR A 109 -0.17 -5.49 23.33
CA TYR A 109 0.16 -6.87 23.67
C TYR A 109 0.22 -7.75 22.43
N SER A 110 -0.83 -7.70 21.59
CA SER A 110 -0.90 -8.49 20.36
C SER A 110 -0.03 -7.90 19.25
N LEU A 111 -0.05 -6.57 19.07
CA LEU A 111 0.65 -5.89 17.97
C LEU A 111 2.18 -6.02 18.07
N LEU A 112 2.71 -5.91 19.29
CA LEU A 112 4.14 -5.93 19.59
C LEU A 112 4.64 -7.33 19.98
N ALA A 113 3.81 -8.38 19.84
CA ALA A 113 4.22 -9.77 20.07
C ALA A 113 5.25 -10.30 19.05
N GLY A 114 5.71 -9.46 18.11
CA GLY A 114 6.67 -9.79 17.07
C GLY A 114 5.99 -10.33 15.80
N GLY A 115 6.69 -11.14 15.03
CA GLY A 115 6.23 -11.70 13.76
C GLY A 115 7.21 -11.44 12.61
N LYS A 116 6.95 -12.03 11.45
CA LYS A 116 7.81 -11.89 10.26
C LYS A 116 7.69 -10.51 9.59
N ARG A 117 6.64 -9.74 9.91
CA ARG A 117 6.33 -8.41 9.35
C ARG A 117 6.31 -8.38 7.82
N VAL A 118 5.82 -9.45 7.18
CA VAL A 118 5.82 -9.60 5.71
C VAL A 118 5.04 -8.47 5.04
N ARG A 119 3.82 -8.17 5.50
CA ARG A 119 2.95 -7.12 4.94
C ARG A 119 3.58 -5.72 5.00
N PRO A 120 4.08 -5.26 6.17
CA PRO A 120 4.85 -4.02 6.26
C PRO A 120 6.04 -3.95 5.29
N VAL A 121 6.84 -5.01 5.22
CA VAL A 121 8.05 -5.03 4.40
C VAL A 121 7.70 -5.02 2.91
N LEU A 122 6.64 -5.72 2.50
CA LEU A 122 6.13 -5.65 1.12
C LEU A 122 5.69 -4.22 0.77
N CYS A 123 4.97 -3.53 1.66
CA CYS A 123 4.54 -2.16 1.44
C CYS A 123 5.72 -1.20 1.24
N ILE A 124 6.73 -1.30 2.11
CA ILE A 124 7.95 -0.50 2.01
C ILE A 124 8.68 -0.81 0.70
N ALA A 125 8.93 -2.08 0.41
CA ALA A 125 9.63 -2.50 -0.81
C ALA A 125 8.93 -2.02 -2.09
N SER A 126 7.59 -2.08 -2.13
CA SER A 126 6.81 -1.61 -3.28
C SER A 126 6.85 -0.08 -3.44
N CYS A 127 6.91 0.67 -2.33
CA CYS A 127 7.13 2.11 -2.38
C CYS A 127 8.51 2.46 -2.94
N GLU A 128 9.55 1.81 -2.42
CA GLU A 128 10.95 2.00 -2.87
C GLU A 128 11.13 1.62 -4.33
N LEU A 129 10.51 0.51 -4.76
CA LEU A 129 10.57 0.01 -6.14
C LEU A 129 10.11 1.05 -7.18
N VAL A 130 9.11 1.86 -6.84
CA VAL A 130 8.55 2.88 -7.74
C VAL A 130 9.16 4.27 -7.54
N GLY A 131 10.27 4.35 -6.79
CA GLY A 131 11.03 5.58 -6.55
C GLY A 131 10.62 6.37 -5.31
N GLY A 132 9.76 5.80 -4.46
CA GLY A 132 9.40 6.38 -3.17
C GLY A 132 10.45 6.16 -2.09
N LEU A 133 10.20 6.73 -0.91
CA LEU A 133 11.04 6.55 0.27
C LEU A 133 10.33 5.65 1.30
N GLU A 134 11.10 4.86 2.05
CA GLU A 134 10.60 4.07 3.19
C GLU A 134 9.71 4.91 4.13
N SER A 135 10.15 6.14 4.45
CA SER A 135 9.40 7.05 5.32
C SER A 135 8.00 7.42 4.81
N TRP A 136 7.76 7.40 3.50
CA TRP A 136 6.44 7.68 2.91
C TRP A 136 5.47 6.51 3.10
N ALA A 137 5.99 5.29 3.14
CA ALA A 137 5.20 4.07 3.29
C ALA A 137 5.08 3.60 4.74
N MET A 138 5.93 4.07 5.66
CA MET A 138 5.97 3.59 7.04
C MET A 138 4.60 3.68 7.78
N PRO A 139 3.82 4.78 7.67
CA PRO A 139 2.49 4.83 8.29
C PRO A 139 1.53 3.76 7.75
N MET A 140 1.55 3.54 6.43
CA MET A 140 0.75 2.50 5.78
C MET A 140 1.22 1.09 6.15
N ALA A 141 2.53 0.87 6.23
CA ALA A 141 3.11 -0.37 6.69
C ALA A 141 2.67 -0.70 8.13
N CYS A 142 2.62 0.30 9.01
CA CYS A 142 2.09 0.15 10.36
C CYS A 142 0.60 -0.18 10.35
N ALA A 143 -0.20 0.56 9.56
CA ALA A 143 -1.64 0.33 9.44
C ALA A 143 -2.00 -1.08 8.94
N LEU A 144 -1.26 -1.60 7.96
CA LEU A 144 -1.43 -2.98 7.47
C LEU A 144 -1.17 -4.02 8.57
N GLU A 145 -0.17 -3.80 9.43
CA GLU A 145 0.10 -4.70 10.56
C GLU A 145 -0.90 -4.53 11.70
N MET A 146 -1.42 -3.32 11.94
CA MET A 146 -2.52 -3.09 12.88
C MET A 146 -3.77 -3.86 12.44
N ILE A 147 -4.11 -3.80 11.15
CA ILE A 147 -5.25 -4.53 10.58
C ILE A 147 -5.01 -6.05 10.60
N HIS A 148 -3.81 -6.50 10.24
CA HIS A 148 -3.48 -7.92 10.37
C HIS A 148 -3.57 -8.39 11.82
N THR A 149 -3.13 -7.58 12.77
CA THR A 149 -3.17 -7.93 14.19
C THR A 149 -4.61 -7.97 14.71
N MET A 150 -5.45 -7.00 14.36
CA MET A 150 -6.85 -7.02 14.80
C MET A 150 -7.62 -8.21 14.25
N SER A 151 -7.34 -8.63 13.01
CA SER A 151 -8.01 -9.81 12.45
C SER A 151 -7.66 -11.05 13.25
N LEU A 152 -6.38 -11.20 13.66
CA LEU A 152 -5.95 -12.30 14.51
C LEU A 152 -6.55 -12.24 15.92
N ILE A 153 -6.69 -11.04 16.51
CA ILE A 153 -7.32 -10.89 17.83
C ILE A 153 -8.77 -11.37 17.77
N HIS A 154 -9.50 -11.03 16.70
CA HIS A 154 -10.90 -11.43 16.52
C HIS A 154 -11.02 -12.91 16.13
N ASP A 155 -10.13 -13.42 15.27
CA ASP A 155 -10.07 -14.86 14.92
C ASP A 155 -9.87 -15.74 16.15
N ASP A 156 -9.05 -15.30 17.12
CA ASP A 156 -8.77 -16.06 18.34
C ASP A 156 -9.97 -16.11 19.32
N LEU A 157 -11.06 -15.38 19.11
CA LEU A 157 -12.19 -15.32 20.05
C LEU A 157 -12.95 -16.66 20.16
N PRO A 158 -13.63 -16.96 21.29
CA PRO A 158 -14.38 -18.20 21.46
C PRO A 158 -15.48 -18.46 20.43
N CYS A 159 -16.04 -17.41 19.82
CA CYS A 159 -17.04 -17.52 18.76
C CYS A 159 -16.47 -17.72 17.35
N MET A 160 -15.14 -17.71 17.22
CA MET A 160 -14.38 -17.87 15.97
C MET A 160 -13.53 -19.15 16.08
N ASP A 161 -12.21 -19.06 16.16
CA ASP A 161 -11.32 -20.22 16.25
C ASP A 161 -11.17 -20.75 17.68
N ASN A 162 -11.52 -19.95 18.70
CA ASN A 162 -11.39 -20.28 20.12
C ASN A 162 -9.96 -20.72 20.52
N ASP A 163 -8.96 -20.03 19.97
CA ASP A 163 -7.55 -20.32 20.23
C ASP A 163 -7.11 -19.79 21.60
N ASP A 164 -6.56 -20.67 22.44
CA ASP A 164 -6.00 -20.29 23.75
C ASP A 164 -4.59 -19.69 23.65
N LEU A 165 -3.84 -20.05 22.59
CA LEU A 165 -2.45 -19.65 22.40
C LEU A 165 -2.19 -19.15 20.97
N ARG A 166 -1.44 -18.04 20.87
CA ARG A 166 -0.87 -17.56 19.61
C ARG A 166 0.62 -17.30 19.76
N ARG A 167 1.42 -17.93 18.89
CA ARG A 167 2.90 -17.83 18.89
C ARG A 167 3.53 -18.16 20.26
N GLY A 168 2.97 -19.17 20.93
CA GLY A 168 3.44 -19.63 22.25
C GLY A 168 3.05 -18.71 23.42
N LYS A 169 2.18 -17.71 23.22
CA LYS A 169 1.66 -16.84 24.28
C LYS A 169 0.13 -16.94 24.37
N PRO A 170 -0.47 -16.70 25.55
CA PRO A 170 -1.93 -16.62 25.67
C PRO A 170 -2.52 -15.59 24.70
N THR A 171 -3.65 -15.91 24.08
CA THR A 171 -4.36 -14.99 23.18
C THR A 171 -4.93 -13.80 23.95
N SER A 172 -5.27 -12.72 23.22
CA SER A 172 -5.68 -11.45 23.84
C SER A 172 -6.87 -11.64 24.80
N HIS A 173 -7.87 -12.43 24.39
CA HIS A 173 -9.06 -12.68 25.20
C HIS A 173 -8.76 -13.51 26.46
N LYS A 174 -7.74 -14.37 26.45
CA LYS A 174 -7.29 -15.10 27.64
C LYS A 174 -6.58 -14.21 28.66
N VAL A 175 -5.92 -13.15 28.20
CA VAL A 175 -5.20 -12.20 29.08
C VAL A 175 -6.12 -11.09 29.60
N TYR A 176 -6.96 -10.53 28.73
CA TYR A 176 -7.71 -9.30 29.02
C TYR A 176 -9.24 -9.47 29.03
N GLY A 177 -9.74 -10.68 28.77
CA GLY A 177 -11.16 -10.96 28.58
C GLY A 177 -11.65 -10.64 27.15
N GLU A 178 -12.79 -11.23 26.78
CA GLU A 178 -13.38 -11.11 25.45
C GLU A 178 -13.76 -9.66 25.10
N GLU A 179 -14.41 -8.94 26.02
CA GLU A 179 -14.83 -7.55 25.81
C GLU A 179 -13.64 -6.63 25.45
N THR A 180 -12.55 -6.74 26.20
CA THR A 180 -11.33 -5.97 25.95
C THR A 180 -10.67 -6.39 24.64
N ALA A 181 -10.65 -7.68 24.32
CA ALA A 181 -10.07 -8.18 23.08
C ALA A 181 -10.84 -7.68 21.84
N ILE A 182 -12.17 -7.74 21.87
CA ILE A 182 -13.05 -7.20 20.81
C ILE A 182 -12.72 -5.72 20.58
N LEU A 183 -12.78 -4.91 21.64
CA LEU A 183 -12.53 -3.47 21.55
C LEU A 183 -11.09 -3.15 21.13
N ALA A 184 -10.10 -3.97 21.52
CA ALA A 184 -8.72 -3.78 21.11
C ALA A 184 -8.55 -3.99 19.60
N GLY A 185 -9.25 -4.99 19.03
CA GLY A 185 -9.32 -5.19 17.60
C GLY A 185 -9.99 -4.01 16.88
N ASP A 186 -11.13 -3.54 17.37
CA ASP A 186 -11.87 -2.40 16.80
C ASP A 186 -11.05 -1.10 16.84
N ALA A 187 -10.33 -0.88 17.93
CA ALA A 187 -9.45 0.26 18.09
C ALA A 187 -8.25 0.21 17.13
N LEU A 188 -7.65 -0.97 16.93
CA LEU A 188 -6.56 -1.15 15.96
C LEU A 188 -7.04 -0.94 14.52
N LEU A 189 -8.23 -1.42 14.16
CA LEU A 189 -8.82 -1.16 12.85
C LEU A 189 -9.01 0.33 12.61
N SER A 190 -9.61 1.02 13.58
CA SER A 190 -9.87 2.46 13.50
C SER A 190 -8.56 3.27 13.43
N LEU A 191 -7.62 2.95 14.31
CA LEU A 191 -6.31 3.59 14.36
C LEU A 191 -5.51 3.39 13.07
N ALA A 192 -5.65 2.24 12.39
CA ALA A 192 -4.95 2.00 11.14
C ALA A 192 -5.28 3.09 10.09
N PHE A 193 -6.56 3.45 9.94
CA PHE A 193 -6.98 4.49 9.01
C PHE A 193 -6.58 5.89 9.46
N GLU A 194 -6.77 6.19 10.74
CA GLU A 194 -6.36 7.46 11.36
C GLU A 194 -4.86 7.69 11.18
N HIS A 195 -4.04 6.68 11.50
CA HIS A 195 -2.59 6.75 11.46
C HIS A 195 -2.06 7.01 10.05
N VAL A 196 -2.67 6.40 9.00
CA VAL A 196 -2.29 6.72 7.62
C VAL A 196 -2.63 8.16 7.27
N ALA A 197 -3.83 8.61 7.64
CA ALA A 197 -4.29 9.96 7.30
C ALA A 197 -3.47 11.06 7.99
N ASP A 198 -3.10 10.85 9.25
CA ASP A 198 -2.42 11.85 10.08
C ASP A 198 -0.88 11.80 9.94
N ALA A 199 -0.28 10.60 9.94
CA ALA A 199 1.17 10.46 10.00
C ALA A 199 1.86 10.40 8.63
N THR A 200 1.11 10.30 7.52
CA THR A 200 1.72 10.30 6.18
C THR A 200 2.10 11.71 5.74
N ASP A 201 3.41 11.97 5.70
CA ASP A 201 3.99 13.25 5.28
C ASP A 201 4.64 13.14 3.88
N LYS A 202 4.78 14.29 3.19
CA LYS A 202 5.45 14.44 1.87
C LYS A 202 4.85 13.63 0.71
N VAL A 203 3.64 13.08 0.89
CA VAL A 203 2.83 12.46 -0.16
C VAL A 203 1.60 13.32 -0.41
N THR A 204 1.15 13.44 -1.66
CA THR A 204 -0.02 14.28 -1.96
C THR A 204 -1.29 13.69 -1.33
N PRO A 205 -2.21 14.52 -0.80
CA PRO A 205 -3.43 14.03 -0.16
C PRO A 205 -4.26 13.09 -1.03
N GLY A 206 -4.32 13.34 -2.35
CA GLY A 206 -5.03 12.46 -3.28
C GLY A 206 -4.48 11.03 -3.34
N ARG A 207 -3.16 10.85 -3.17
CA ARG A 207 -2.53 9.53 -3.11
C ARG A 207 -2.76 8.85 -1.77
N VAL A 208 -2.72 9.61 -0.67
CA VAL A 208 -3.05 9.10 0.67
C VAL A 208 -4.49 8.61 0.73
N VAL A 209 -5.46 9.43 0.29
CA VAL A 209 -6.88 9.04 0.22
C VAL A 209 -7.08 7.82 -0.67
N ARG A 210 -6.37 7.74 -1.80
CA ARG A 210 -6.44 6.58 -2.69
C ARG A 210 -5.91 5.31 -2.02
N ALA A 211 -4.80 5.39 -1.30
CA ALA A 211 -4.23 4.26 -0.57
C ALA A 211 -5.14 3.83 0.59
N ILE A 212 -5.76 4.77 1.31
CA ILE A 212 -6.79 4.49 2.32
C ILE A 212 -8.00 3.77 1.71
N ALA A 213 -8.47 4.21 0.54
CA ALA A 213 -9.58 3.55 -0.16
C ALA A 213 -9.24 2.11 -0.58
N GLU A 214 -8.00 1.89 -1.03
CA GLU A 214 -7.50 0.55 -1.36
C GLU A 214 -7.46 -0.35 -0.13
N LEU A 215 -6.89 0.14 0.99
CA LEU A 215 -6.87 -0.57 2.26
C LEU A 215 -8.29 -0.92 2.73
N GLY A 216 -9.22 0.04 2.66
CA GLY A 216 -10.62 -0.18 3.01
C GLY A 216 -11.29 -1.25 2.14
N SER A 217 -11.03 -1.23 0.84
CA SER A 217 -11.55 -2.25 -0.09
C SER A 217 -11.03 -3.65 0.23
N ALA A 218 -9.74 -3.77 0.57
CA ALA A 218 -9.10 -5.05 0.85
C ALA A 218 -9.53 -5.67 2.18
N VAL A 219 -10.01 -4.86 3.13
CA VAL A 219 -10.37 -5.32 4.48
C VAL A 219 -11.88 -5.50 4.64
N GLY A 220 -12.68 -4.74 3.88
CA GLY A 220 -14.13 -4.76 3.96
C GLY A 220 -14.81 -6.02 3.42
N SER A 221 -16.09 -5.89 3.10
CA SER A 221 -17.00 -6.99 2.75
C SER A 221 -16.71 -7.70 1.41
N GLN A 222 -15.77 -7.19 0.62
CA GLN A 222 -15.28 -7.85 -0.60
C GLN A 222 -13.81 -8.27 -0.48
N GLY A 223 -13.24 -8.20 0.72
CA GLY A 223 -11.86 -8.56 1.00
C GLY A 223 -11.77 -9.50 2.19
N LEU A 224 -10.92 -9.17 3.15
CA LEU A 224 -10.62 -9.98 4.34
C LEU A 224 -11.88 -10.52 5.03
N VAL A 225 -12.86 -9.65 5.32
CA VAL A 225 -14.10 -10.06 6.00
C VAL A 225 -14.92 -11.05 5.17
N ALA A 226 -14.92 -10.91 3.84
CA ALA A 226 -15.61 -11.85 2.95
C ALA A 226 -15.00 -13.25 3.06
N GLY A 227 -13.67 -13.32 3.05
CA GLY A 227 -12.92 -14.57 3.23
C GLY A 227 -13.19 -15.20 4.59
N GLN A 228 -13.23 -14.38 5.65
CA GLN A 228 -13.51 -14.86 7.00
C GLN A 228 -14.92 -15.45 7.14
N ILE A 229 -15.94 -14.75 6.63
CA ILE A 229 -17.32 -15.26 6.67
C ILE A 229 -17.46 -16.54 5.86
N MET A 230 -16.85 -16.61 4.67
CA MET A 230 -16.90 -17.82 3.86
C MET A 230 -16.20 -19.00 4.53
N ASP A 231 -15.09 -18.77 5.24
CA ASP A 231 -14.37 -19.80 5.99
C ASP A 231 -15.24 -20.37 7.12
N ILE A 232 -15.83 -19.50 7.94
CA ILE A 232 -16.76 -19.90 9.03
C ILE A 232 -17.98 -20.64 8.48
N CYS A 233 -18.58 -20.13 7.40
CA CYS A 233 -19.73 -20.78 6.77
C CYS A 233 -19.39 -22.13 6.13
N SER A 234 -18.12 -22.38 5.81
CA SER A 234 -17.64 -23.61 5.21
C SER A 234 -17.15 -24.64 6.23
N ALA A 235 -16.98 -24.24 7.50
CA ALA A 235 -16.54 -25.13 8.57
C ALA A 235 -17.48 -26.35 8.71
N GLY A 236 -16.87 -27.54 8.68
CA GLY A 236 -17.59 -28.82 8.80
C GLY A 236 -18.34 -29.27 7.54
N LYS A 237 -18.08 -28.67 6.37
CA LYS A 237 -18.70 -29.01 5.08
C LYS A 237 -17.67 -29.46 4.06
N ASP A 238 -18.12 -30.20 3.04
CA ASP A 238 -17.31 -30.46 1.85
C ASP A 238 -17.23 -29.20 0.99
N VAL A 239 -16.02 -28.68 0.79
CA VAL A 239 -15.75 -27.44 0.04
C VAL A 239 -15.17 -27.80 -1.32
N ASN A 240 -15.73 -27.26 -2.40
CA ASN A 240 -15.16 -27.44 -3.74
C ASN A 240 -13.93 -26.54 -3.93
N LEU A 241 -13.10 -26.83 -4.94
CA LEU A 241 -11.86 -26.08 -5.19
C LEU A 241 -12.10 -24.58 -5.39
N LYS A 242 -13.20 -24.17 -6.03
CA LYS A 242 -13.49 -22.75 -6.29
C LYS A 242 -13.79 -21.99 -5.01
N ASP A 243 -14.53 -22.60 -4.09
CA ASP A 243 -14.87 -21.99 -2.80
C ASP A 243 -13.62 -21.93 -1.89
N LEU A 244 -12.76 -22.95 -1.94
CA LEU A 244 -11.48 -22.95 -1.23
C LEU A 244 -10.53 -21.85 -1.75
N GLU A 245 -10.42 -21.72 -3.08
CA GLU A 245 -9.67 -20.62 -3.71
C GLU A 245 -10.24 -19.26 -3.30
N TYR A 246 -11.57 -19.11 -3.27
CA TYR A 246 -12.21 -17.88 -2.82
C TYR A 246 -11.82 -17.52 -1.39
N ILE A 247 -11.87 -18.48 -0.46
CA ILE A 247 -11.46 -18.30 0.95
C ILE A 247 -10.00 -17.84 1.01
N HIS A 248 -9.07 -18.53 0.35
CA HIS A 248 -7.65 -18.18 0.40
C HIS A 248 -7.35 -16.80 -0.18
N VAL A 249 -7.96 -16.49 -1.34
CA VAL A 249 -7.81 -15.17 -1.99
C VAL A 249 -8.27 -14.06 -1.06
N HIS A 250 -9.42 -14.22 -0.41
CA HIS A 250 -10.01 -13.15 0.38
C HIS A 250 -9.43 -13.05 1.79
N LYS A 251 -9.26 -14.17 2.49
CA LYS A 251 -8.74 -14.20 3.88
C LYS A 251 -7.25 -13.86 3.95
N THR A 252 -6.48 -14.22 2.92
CA THR A 252 -5.01 -14.07 2.94
C THR A 252 -4.48 -13.14 1.85
N SER A 253 -4.78 -13.42 0.57
CA SER A 253 -4.14 -12.73 -0.56
C SER A 253 -4.50 -11.25 -0.63
N LYS A 254 -5.75 -10.86 -0.36
CA LYS A 254 -6.23 -9.47 -0.51
C LYS A 254 -5.45 -8.46 0.33
N LEU A 255 -5.08 -8.81 1.56
CA LEU A 255 -4.30 -7.90 2.40
C LEU A 255 -2.82 -7.84 2.00
N LEU A 256 -2.27 -8.91 1.41
CA LEU A 256 -0.93 -8.92 0.81
C LEU A 256 -0.89 -8.05 -0.45
N GLU A 257 -1.89 -8.19 -1.32
CA GLU A 257 -2.10 -7.36 -2.50
C GLU A 257 -2.18 -5.88 -2.11
N ALA A 258 -3.04 -5.55 -1.14
CA ALA A 258 -3.14 -4.19 -0.61
C ALA A 258 -1.82 -3.65 -0.08
N SER A 259 -0.99 -4.49 0.54
CA SER A 259 0.33 -4.07 1.03
C SER A 259 1.19 -3.53 -0.11
N VAL A 260 1.26 -4.28 -1.21
CA VAL A 260 2.03 -3.93 -2.42
C VAL A 260 1.43 -2.70 -3.10
N VAL A 261 0.12 -2.71 -3.36
CA VAL A 261 -0.58 -1.65 -4.09
C VAL A 261 -0.52 -0.32 -3.34
N CYS A 262 -0.76 -0.32 -2.03
CA CYS A 262 -0.66 0.90 -1.23
C CYS A 262 0.77 1.44 -1.22
N GLY A 263 1.78 0.57 -1.13
CA GLY A 263 3.19 0.97 -1.25
C GLY A 263 3.48 1.69 -2.57
N ALA A 264 3.06 1.11 -3.70
CA ALA A 264 3.24 1.70 -5.03
C ALA A 264 2.48 3.03 -5.19
N ILE A 265 1.23 3.11 -4.70
CA ILE A 265 0.44 4.35 -4.67
C ILE A 265 1.16 5.43 -3.88
N LEU A 266 1.81 5.11 -2.76
CA LEU A 266 2.56 6.05 -1.90
C LEU A 266 3.98 6.34 -2.40
N GLY A 267 4.54 5.51 -3.27
CA GLY A 267 5.86 5.73 -3.87
C GLY A 267 5.91 6.60 -5.14
N GLY A 268 4.92 6.50 -6.02
CA GLY A 268 4.79 7.48 -7.12
C GLY A 268 3.87 7.09 -8.26
N GLU A 269 3.34 5.86 -8.21
CA GLU A 269 2.79 5.24 -9.41
C GLU A 269 1.29 5.46 -9.59
N MET A 270 0.88 5.64 -10.84
CA MET A 270 -0.51 5.66 -11.26
C MET A 270 -0.95 4.24 -11.65
N LEU A 271 -2.02 3.73 -11.02
CA LEU A 271 -2.53 2.35 -11.08
C LEU A 271 -2.71 1.70 -12.48
N SER A 272 -2.69 2.48 -13.57
CA SER A 272 -2.87 1.96 -14.93
C SER A 272 -1.81 0.92 -15.34
N LYS A 273 -0.64 0.90 -14.68
CA LYS A 273 0.42 -0.09 -14.92
C LYS A 273 0.37 -1.33 -14.02
N TRP A 274 -0.20 -1.24 -12.79
CA TRP A 274 -0.20 -2.37 -11.83
C TRP A 274 -1.37 -3.33 -11.96
N LYS A 275 -2.49 -2.94 -12.58
CA LYS A 275 -3.58 -3.89 -12.89
C LYS A 275 -3.15 -5.09 -13.74
N ASN A 276 -2.05 -4.96 -14.49
CA ASN A 276 -1.44 -6.09 -15.21
C ASN A 276 -0.46 -6.90 -14.33
N TYR A 277 0.16 -6.28 -13.33
CA TYR A 277 1.01 -6.96 -12.34
C TYR A 277 0.20 -7.76 -11.32
N GLU A 278 -1.05 -7.38 -11.04
CA GLU A 278 -2.04 -8.14 -10.24
C GLU A 278 -2.24 -9.58 -10.74
N ASN A 279 -2.10 -9.80 -12.07
CA ASN A 279 -2.15 -11.14 -12.68
C ASN A 279 -0.78 -11.85 -12.74
N THR A 280 0.33 -11.12 -12.56
CA THR A 280 1.70 -11.61 -12.85
C THR A 280 2.48 -11.95 -11.58
N LEU A 281 2.31 -11.16 -10.51
CA LEU A 281 2.61 -11.62 -9.15
C LEU A 281 1.46 -12.55 -8.76
N GLY A 282 1.56 -13.83 -9.08
CA GLY A 282 0.60 -14.84 -8.64
C GLY A 282 0.53 -14.87 -7.11
N VAL A 283 -0.27 -13.99 -6.50
CA VAL A 283 -0.63 -14.09 -5.08
C VAL A 283 -1.52 -15.31 -4.87
N SER A 284 -2.21 -15.76 -5.95
CA SER A 284 -2.78 -17.10 -6.07
C SER A 284 -1.72 -18.20 -5.93
N ASP A 285 -0.61 -18.15 -6.68
CA ASP A 285 0.48 -19.14 -6.58
C ASP A 285 1.33 -19.02 -5.30
N CYS A 286 1.48 -17.82 -4.74
CA CYS A 286 2.22 -17.59 -3.50
C CYS A 286 1.47 -18.15 -2.29
N CYS A 287 0.13 -18.13 -2.31
CA CYS A 287 -0.70 -18.75 -1.26
C CYS A 287 -0.58 -20.28 -1.20
N PHE A 288 -0.15 -20.96 -2.26
CA PHE A 288 0.05 -22.41 -2.28
C PHE A 288 1.47 -22.86 -1.88
N LYS A 289 2.40 -21.94 -1.60
CA LYS A 289 3.81 -22.26 -1.29
C LYS A 289 4.31 -21.78 0.08
N TRP A 290 3.44 -21.23 0.93
CA TRP A 290 3.76 -20.83 2.30
C TRP A 290 2.99 -21.63 3.34
#